data_AF-Q0A7T7-F1
#
_entry.id   AF-Q0A7T7-F1
#
_cell.length_a   1.000
_cell.length_b   1.000
_cell.length_c   1.000
_cell.angle_alpha   90.00
_cell.angle_beta   90.00
_cell.angle_gamma   90.00
#
_symmetry.space_group_name_H-M   'P 1'
#
loop_
_entity.id
_entity.type
_entity.pdbx_description
1 polymer ?
#
loop_
_entity_poly.entity_id
_entity_poly.type
_entity_poly.pdbx_seq_one_letter_code
_entity_poly.pdbx_strand_id
1 'polypeptide(L)'
;MALVASSVAQVCKGLAQYLGGEFDGLDTKVHVLLGSPGDAATSEQDGEHNLNLFFFRFEPSGFDGDTLPGETQYLRMYCLATPFAVAEEAVSSGENDLRIIGEVLRVFQETPVFQLEADGEPFHLQVVFQTLGVEQINQLWATQGDTIYRPSVLFEVSLAPVIPQHRHVEPPRVGTLGLEVGGMAGGGTTTTAGATVTRMRPETGREDWAPAASLVHQGALVQSLTFAVGSDELAGFTPQVWVVGEPGTEVTLRWEVWDDQQGWQPHPGGTEVTLTEAAIHPEGLADASLHTVALPFDDRSGQLLLYAERSYPRATDGRTLLRRSNPLLITLYQEGA
;
A
#
# COMPACT_ATOMS: atom_id res chain seq x y z
N MET A 1 -15.97 24.14 12.82
CA MET A 1 -14.69 23.76 12.17
C MET A 1 -14.96 22.53 11.33
N ALA A 2 -14.54 22.48 10.07
CA ALA A 2 -14.81 21.32 9.21
C ALA A 2 -14.01 20.10 9.68
N LEU A 3 -14.57 18.90 9.51
CA LEU A 3 -13.87 17.63 9.75
C LEU A 3 -12.75 17.46 8.73
N VAL A 4 -11.68 16.75 9.11
CA VAL A 4 -10.62 16.37 8.17
C VAL A 4 -11.21 15.41 7.13
N ALA A 5 -10.94 15.67 5.85
CA ALA A 5 -11.46 14.86 4.77
C ALA A 5 -10.81 13.46 4.77
N SER A 6 -11.62 12.42 4.89
CA SER A 6 -11.19 11.03 4.68
C SER A 6 -10.91 10.75 3.20
N SER A 7 -10.19 9.68 2.90
CA SER A 7 -9.97 9.17 1.55
C SER A 7 -11.29 8.98 0.78
N VAL A 8 -12.32 8.43 1.43
CA VAL A 8 -13.67 8.30 0.83
C VAL A 8 -14.27 9.67 0.47
N ALA A 9 -14.19 10.65 1.37
CA ALA A 9 -14.70 11.99 1.09
C ALA A 9 -13.92 12.69 -0.04
N GLN A 10 -12.60 12.46 -0.11
CA GLN A 10 -11.75 12.95 -1.19
C GLN A 10 -12.16 12.34 -2.54
N VAL A 11 -12.44 11.04 -2.58
CA VAL A 11 -12.93 10.37 -3.80
C VAL A 11 -14.28 10.95 -4.24
N CYS A 12 -15.26 11.08 -3.35
CA CYS A 12 -16.57 11.66 -3.71
C CYS A 12 -16.44 13.09 -4.23
N LYS A 13 -15.59 13.91 -3.59
CA LYS A 13 -15.30 15.28 -4.04
C LYS A 13 -14.57 15.30 -5.37
N GLY A 14 -13.58 14.43 -5.56
CA GLY A 14 -12.84 14.30 -6.80
C GLY A 14 -13.74 13.87 -7.96
N LEU A 15 -14.71 12.99 -7.73
CA LEU A 15 -15.71 12.62 -8.74
C LEU A 15 -16.59 13.81 -9.13
N ALA A 16 -17.07 14.59 -8.15
CA ALA A 16 -17.85 15.78 -8.41
C ALA A 16 -17.05 16.83 -9.20
N GLN A 17 -15.77 17.00 -8.89
CA GLN A 17 -14.86 17.88 -9.60
C GLN A 17 -14.55 17.39 -11.02
N TYR A 18 -14.34 16.08 -11.19
CA TYR A 18 -14.13 15.45 -12.49
C TYR A 18 -15.32 15.70 -13.42
N LEU A 19 -16.54 15.38 -12.96
CA LEU A 19 -17.76 15.65 -13.73
C LEU A 19 -17.95 17.15 -13.97
N GLY A 20 -17.68 18.00 -12.99
CA GLY A 20 -17.75 19.46 -13.15
C GLY A 20 -16.84 19.97 -14.27
N GLY A 21 -15.60 19.47 -14.35
CA GLY A 21 -14.67 19.82 -15.42
C GLY A 21 -15.12 19.37 -16.81
N GLU A 22 -15.83 18.24 -16.92
CA GLU A 22 -16.42 17.80 -18.19
C GLU A 22 -17.58 18.72 -18.62
N PHE A 23 -18.32 19.31 -17.66
CA PHE A 23 -19.37 20.28 -17.94
C PHE A 23 -18.86 21.69 -18.28
N ASP A 24 -17.65 22.06 -17.85
CA ASP A 24 -17.06 23.39 -18.13
C ASP A 24 -16.89 23.65 -19.66
N GLY A 25 -16.92 22.60 -20.48
CA GLY A 25 -16.90 22.69 -21.95
C GLY A 25 -18.26 23.00 -22.59
N LEU A 26 -19.35 23.03 -21.82
CA LEU A 26 -20.69 23.38 -22.30
C LEU A 26 -20.93 24.89 -22.23
N ASP A 27 -21.81 25.39 -23.08
CA ASP A 27 -22.24 26.80 -23.07
C ASP A 27 -23.04 27.18 -21.80
N THR A 28 -23.38 26.19 -20.97
CA THR A 28 -24.22 26.32 -19.77
C THR A 28 -23.46 25.78 -18.55
N LYS A 29 -23.46 26.56 -17.47
CA LYS A 29 -22.79 26.21 -16.21
C LYS A 29 -23.62 25.23 -15.40
N VAL A 30 -23.06 24.05 -15.10
CA VAL A 30 -23.70 23.02 -14.27
C VAL A 30 -22.91 22.82 -12.99
N HIS A 31 -23.56 23.00 -11.85
CA HIS A 31 -22.96 22.82 -10.53
C HIS A 31 -23.12 21.38 -10.04
N VAL A 32 -21.99 20.70 -9.81
CA VAL A 32 -22.03 19.34 -9.25
C VAL A 32 -22.01 19.40 -7.73
N LEU A 33 -23.12 18.97 -7.11
CA LEU A 33 -23.37 19.02 -5.67
C LEU A 33 -23.29 17.63 -5.06
N LEU A 34 -22.70 17.53 -3.86
CA LEU A 34 -22.71 16.33 -3.03
C LEU A 34 -23.72 16.51 -1.90
N GLY A 35 -24.68 15.59 -1.77
CA GLY A 35 -25.69 15.67 -0.72
C GLY A 35 -26.96 14.92 -1.08
N SER A 36 -28.02 15.10 -0.30
CA SER A 36 -29.32 14.52 -0.65
C SER A 36 -29.97 15.26 -1.83
N PRO A 37 -30.79 14.58 -2.64
CA PRO A 37 -31.63 15.24 -3.64
C PRO A 37 -32.46 16.39 -3.09
N GLY A 38 -32.97 16.30 -1.86
CA GLY A 38 -33.73 17.38 -1.22
C GLY A 38 -32.91 18.65 -0.99
N ASP A 39 -31.65 18.51 -0.58
CA ASP A 39 -30.75 19.66 -0.41
C ASP A 39 -30.48 20.35 -1.76
N ALA A 40 -30.25 19.55 -2.81
CA ALA A 40 -30.05 20.09 -4.16
C ALA A 40 -31.31 20.76 -4.73
N ALA A 41 -32.50 20.22 -4.46
CA ALA A 41 -33.77 20.81 -4.87
C ALA A 41 -33.97 22.21 -4.26
N THR A 42 -33.57 22.42 -3.00
CA THR A 42 -33.64 23.75 -2.38
C THR A 42 -32.62 24.74 -2.97
N SER A 43 -31.56 24.24 -3.59
CA SER A 43 -30.54 25.03 -4.29
C SER A 43 -30.97 25.43 -5.72
N GLU A 44 -32.07 24.86 -6.25
CA GLU A 44 -32.67 25.21 -7.55
C GLU A 44 -33.21 26.66 -7.58
N GLN A 45 -33.36 27.30 -6.42
CA GLN A 45 -33.88 28.68 -6.29
C GLN A 45 -32.95 29.76 -6.85
N ASP A 46 -31.67 29.45 -7.09
CA ASP A 46 -30.66 30.41 -7.52
C ASP A 46 -30.53 30.55 -9.06
N GLY A 47 -31.41 29.91 -9.84
CA GLY A 47 -31.45 30.07 -11.30
C GLY A 47 -30.30 29.40 -12.06
N GLU A 48 -29.50 28.57 -11.37
CA GLU A 48 -28.39 27.80 -11.94
C GLU A 48 -28.78 26.32 -12.13
N HIS A 49 -28.15 25.63 -13.08
CA HIS A 49 -28.32 24.19 -13.25
C HIS A 49 -27.49 23.42 -12.24
N ASN A 50 -28.11 22.44 -11.58
CA ASN A 50 -27.43 21.61 -10.60
C ASN A 50 -27.45 20.13 -11.02
N LEU A 51 -26.37 19.42 -10.77
CA LEU A 51 -26.29 17.96 -10.80
C LEU A 51 -25.99 17.47 -9.38
N ASN A 52 -26.94 16.77 -8.76
CA ASN A 52 -26.73 16.14 -7.47
C ASN A 52 -26.11 14.75 -7.63
N LEU A 53 -25.05 14.48 -6.86
CA LEU A 53 -24.47 13.16 -6.68
C LEU A 53 -24.79 12.65 -5.28
N PHE A 54 -25.75 11.73 -5.18
CA PHE A 54 -26.21 11.17 -3.92
C PHE A 54 -25.63 9.77 -3.69
N PHE A 55 -24.62 9.67 -2.82
CA PHE A 55 -24.04 8.40 -2.39
C PHE A 55 -24.84 7.79 -1.23
N PHE A 56 -25.58 6.72 -1.50
CA PHE A 56 -26.56 6.16 -0.55
C PHE A 56 -26.20 4.79 0.01
N ARG A 57 -25.16 4.13 -0.52
CA ARG A 57 -24.71 2.81 -0.07
C ARG A 57 -23.21 2.65 -0.28
N PHE A 58 -22.54 2.10 0.72
CA PHE A 58 -21.11 1.81 0.73
C PHE A 58 -20.92 0.36 1.16
N GLU A 59 -20.16 -0.41 0.38
CA GLU A 59 -19.93 -1.82 0.64
C GLU A 59 -18.46 -2.15 0.46
N PRO A 60 -17.93 -3.18 1.15
CA PRO A 60 -16.65 -3.77 0.78
C PRO A 60 -16.63 -4.16 -0.70
N SER A 61 -15.52 -3.90 -1.38
CA SER A 61 -15.41 -4.25 -2.80
C SER A 61 -15.42 -5.75 -3.05
N GLY A 62 -14.96 -6.52 -2.08
CA GLY A 62 -14.97 -7.97 -2.10
C GLY A 62 -14.61 -8.54 -0.73
N PHE A 63 -14.32 -9.84 -0.73
CA PHE A 63 -13.69 -10.50 0.40
C PHE A 63 -12.19 -10.58 0.12
N ASP A 64 -11.43 -9.68 0.72
CA ASP A 64 -9.98 -9.65 0.60
C ASP A 64 -9.36 -10.32 1.84
N GLY A 65 -9.43 -11.66 1.87
CA GLY A 65 -9.00 -12.47 3.02
C GLY A 65 -7.51 -12.36 3.35
N ASP A 66 -6.71 -11.86 2.41
CA ASP A 66 -5.27 -11.69 2.52
C ASP A 66 -4.86 -10.25 2.87
N THR A 67 -5.80 -9.30 2.99
CA THR A 67 -5.48 -7.92 3.35
C THR A 67 -5.08 -7.80 4.81
N LEU A 68 -3.87 -7.32 5.05
CA LEU A 68 -3.31 -7.14 6.38
C LEU A 68 -3.85 -5.86 7.05
N PRO A 69 -3.90 -5.81 8.39
CA PRO A 69 -4.15 -4.57 9.10
C PRO A 69 -3.13 -3.49 8.70
N GLY A 70 -3.63 -2.33 8.27
CA GLY A 70 -2.79 -1.23 7.78
C GLY A 70 -2.59 -1.23 6.26
N GLU A 71 -3.12 -2.20 5.52
CA GLU A 71 -3.20 -2.11 4.07
C GLU A 71 -4.44 -1.34 3.62
N THR A 72 -4.36 -0.71 2.46
CA THR A 72 -5.49 0.01 1.85
C THR A 72 -6.59 -0.99 1.50
N GLN A 73 -7.78 -0.74 2.01
CA GLN A 73 -8.98 -1.49 1.65
C GLN A 73 -9.73 -0.78 0.54
N TYR A 74 -10.61 -1.49 -0.15
CA TYR A 74 -11.38 -0.93 -1.27
C TYR A 74 -12.88 -1.10 -1.05
N LEU A 75 -13.63 -0.06 -1.40
CA LEU A 75 -15.08 -0.02 -1.32
C LEU A 75 -15.73 0.05 -2.71
N ARG A 76 -16.98 -0.39 -2.75
CA ARG A 76 -17.97 -0.10 -3.79
C ARG A 76 -18.92 0.95 -3.23
N MET A 77 -19.11 2.03 -3.97
CA MET A 77 -19.98 3.12 -3.58
C MET A 77 -21.09 3.27 -4.61
N TYR A 78 -22.34 3.30 -4.18
CA TYR A 78 -23.48 3.45 -5.09
C TYR A 78 -23.96 4.88 -5.04
N CYS A 79 -23.99 5.51 -6.22
CA CYS A 79 -24.31 6.91 -6.40
C CYS A 79 -25.49 7.06 -7.36
N LEU A 80 -26.49 7.83 -6.93
CA LEU A 80 -27.60 8.27 -7.76
C LEU A 80 -27.30 9.69 -8.25
N ALA A 81 -27.04 9.86 -9.54
CA ALA A 81 -26.88 11.17 -10.14
C ALA A 81 -28.23 11.68 -10.65
N THR A 82 -28.60 12.89 -10.22
CA THR A 82 -29.91 13.49 -10.49
C THR A 82 -29.76 14.97 -10.85
N PRO A 83 -30.23 15.39 -12.03
CA PRO A 83 -30.21 16.79 -12.43
C PRO A 83 -31.36 17.56 -11.78
N PHE A 84 -31.10 18.84 -11.53
CA PHE A 84 -32.05 19.87 -11.12
C PHE A 84 -31.81 21.08 -12.01
N ALA A 85 -32.29 20.98 -13.24
CA ALA A 85 -32.15 22.03 -14.23
C ALA A 85 -33.28 23.06 -14.14
N VAL A 86 -32.93 24.30 -14.45
CA VAL A 86 -33.90 25.39 -14.64
C VAL A 86 -34.36 25.45 -16.09
N ALA A 87 -35.53 26.06 -16.32
CA ALA A 87 -36.01 26.35 -17.65
C ALA A 87 -35.29 27.59 -18.21
N GLU A 88 -34.86 27.51 -19.47
CA GLU A 88 -34.25 28.62 -20.21
C GLU A 88 -35.10 28.92 -21.43
N GLU A 89 -35.31 30.18 -21.79
CA GLU A 89 -36.16 30.69 -22.89
C GLU A 89 -36.98 29.66 -23.72
N ALA A 90 -36.32 28.86 -24.58
CA ALA A 90 -36.94 27.90 -25.50
C ALA A 90 -36.85 26.42 -25.06
N VAL A 91 -36.23 26.12 -23.92
CA VAL A 91 -35.94 24.78 -23.42
C VAL A 91 -36.53 24.59 -22.02
N SER A 92 -37.39 23.59 -21.88
CA SER A 92 -37.99 23.26 -20.59
C SER A 92 -36.97 22.69 -19.60
N SER A 93 -37.20 22.86 -18.29
CA SER A 93 -36.37 22.25 -17.25
C SER A 93 -36.24 20.74 -17.42
N GLY A 94 -37.32 20.05 -17.80
CA GLY A 94 -37.28 18.61 -18.07
C GLY A 94 -36.43 18.21 -19.27
N GLU A 95 -36.35 19.07 -20.31
CA GLU A 95 -35.44 18.83 -21.42
C GLU A 95 -33.99 19.07 -21.00
N ASN A 96 -33.72 20.11 -20.21
CA ASN A 96 -32.38 20.35 -19.65
C ASN A 96 -31.95 19.23 -18.69
N ASP A 97 -32.87 18.68 -17.89
CA ASP A 97 -32.62 17.49 -17.06
C ASP A 97 -32.14 16.31 -17.94
N LEU A 98 -32.79 16.08 -19.09
CA LEU A 98 -32.40 15.04 -20.04
C LEU A 98 -31.04 15.30 -20.71
N ARG A 99 -30.71 16.56 -20.98
CA ARG A 99 -29.40 16.95 -21.55
C ARG A 99 -28.28 16.68 -20.56
N ILE A 100 -28.44 17.11 -19.30
CA ILE A 100 -27.43 16.89 -18.25
C ILE A 100 -27.22 15.40 -18.00
N ILE A 101 -28.30 14.61 -17.86
CA ILE A 101 -28.16 13.17 -17.61
C ILE A 101 -27.56 12.44 -18.82
N GLY A 102 -27.91 12.86 -20.04
CA GLY A 102 -27.32 12.33 -21.27
C GLY A 102 -25.80 12.54 -21.32
N GLU A 103 -25.34 13.69 -20.84
CA GLU A 103 -23.92 14.01 -20.76
C GLU A 103 -23.19 13.19 -19.70
N VAL A 104 -23.79 13.00 -18.51
CA VAL A 104 -23.24 12.07 -17.49
C VAL A 104 -23.08 10.67 -18.07
N LEU A 105 -24.10 10.18 -18.80
CA LEU A 105 -24.06 8.88 -19.46
C LEU A 105 -22.92 8.81 -20.48
N ARG A 106 -22.77 9.84 -21.32
CA ARG A 106 -21.71 9.95 -22.32
C ARG A 106 -20.32 9.88 -21.68
N VAL A 107 -20.06 10.73 -20.68
CA VAL A 107 -18.76 10.83 -19.99
C VAL A 107 -18.33 9.47 -19.43
N PHE A 108 -19.20 8.79 -18.69
CA PHE A 108 -18.84 7.49 -18.09
C PHE A 108 -18.88 6.32 -19.07
N GLN A 109 -19.56 6.46 -20.21
CA GLN A 109 -19.48 5.46 -21.28
C GLN A 109 -18.17 5.57 -22.07
N GLU A 110 -17.67 6.78 -22.31
CA GLU A 110 -16.41 7.03 -23.01
C GLU A 110 -15.19 6.79 -22.11
N THR A 111 -15.28 7.22 -20.84
CA THR A 111 -14.19 7.12 -19.86
C THR A 111 -14.69 6.45 -18.57
N PRO A 112 -14.97 5.13 -18.59
CA PRO A 112 -15.46 4.40 -17.42
C PRO A 112 -14.38 4.18 -16.35
N VAL A 113 -13.10 4.36 -16.69
CA VAL A 113 -11.97 4.23 -15.78
C VAL A 113 -11.15 5.51 -15.81
N PHE A 114 -10.95 6.11 -14.65
CA PHE A 114 -10.18 7.35 -14.50
C PHE A 114 -9.42 7.35 -13.18
N GLN A 115 -8.45 8.24 -13.08
CA GLN A 115 -7.58 8.36 -11.91
C GLN A 115 -8.01 9.54 -11.04
N LEU A 116 -8.10 9.34 -9.74
CA LEU A 116 -8.26 10.40 -8.74
C LEU A 116 -7.15 10.32 -7.70
N GLU A 117 -6.82 11.46 -7.10
CA GLU A 117 -5.86 11.54 -6.00
C GLU A 117 -6.58 11.41 -4.65
N ALA A 118 -6.10 10.52 -3.79
CA ALA A 118 -6.51 10.42 -2.40
C ALA A 118 -5.26 10.31 -1.52
N ASP A 119 -5.16 11.16 -0.49
CA ASP A 119 -4.02 11.23 0.43
C ASP A 119 -2.65 11.37 -0.28
N GLY A 120 -2.61 12.13 -1.38
CA GLY A 120 -1.39 12.32 -2.18
C GLY A 120 -1.04 11.18 -3.14
N GLU A 121 -1.87 10.14 -3.20
CA GLU A 121 -1.64 8.95 -4.01
C GLU A 121 -2.67 8.80 -5.13
N PRO A 122 -2.25 8.39 -6.33
CA PRO A 122 -3.16 8.16 -7.44
C PRO A 122 -3.87 6.80 -7.33
N PHE A 123 -5.19 6.81 -7.44
CA PHE A 123 -6.01 5.60 -7.49
C PHE A 123 -6.85 5.56 -8.76
N HIS A 124 -6.95 4.37 -9.35
CA HIS A 124 -7.85 4.13 -10.47
C HIS A 124 -9.22 3.71 -9.95
N LEU A 125 -10.25 4.42 -10.39
CA LEU A 125 -11.63 4.12 -10.09
C LEU A 125 -12.33 3.64 -11.35
N GLN A 126 -13.31 2.78 -11.17
CA GLN A 126 -14.17 2.33 -12.24
C GLN A 126 -15.62 2.71 -11.95
N VAL A 127 -16.30 3.29 -12.94
CA VAL A 127 -17.73 3.55 -12.89
C VAL A 127 -18.48 2.48 -13.67
N VAL A 128 -19.48 1.88 -13.04
CA VAL A 128 -20.31 0.81 -13.63
C VAL A 128 -21.78 1.19 -13.50
N PHE A 129 -22.48 1.30 -14.62
CA PHE A 129 -23.92 1.57 -14.60
C PHE A 129 -24.68 0.40 -13.97
N GLN A 130 -25.64 0.75 -13.11
CA GLN A 130 -26.48 -0.22 -12.42
C GLN A 130 -27.93 -0.01 -12.81
N THR A 131 -28.70 -1.08 -12.82
CA THR A 131 -30.14 -1.02 -13.07
C THR A 131 -30.89 -0.75 -11.77
N LEU A 132 -31.85 0.17 -11.81
CA LEU A 132 -32.79 0.38 -10.73
C LEU A 132 -34.16 -0.20 -11.09
N GLY A 133 -34.71 -1.05 -10.22
CA GLY A 133 -36.10 -1.45 -10.30
C GLY A 133 -37.04 -0.30 -9.93
N VAL A 134 -38.26 -0.29 -10.47
CA VAL A 134 -39.29 0.73 -10.17
C VAL A 134 -39.54 0.86 -8.67
N GLU A 135 -39.57 -0.25 -7.94
CA GLU A 135 -39.75 -0.26 -6.48
C GLU A 135 -38.58 0.41 -5.75
N GLN A 136 -37.33 0.17 -6.18
CA GLN A 136 -36.15 0.77 -5.56
C GLN A 136 -36.10 2.28 -5.79
N ILE A 137 -36.51 2.73 -6.99
CA ILE A 137 -36.66 4.16 -7.30
C ILE A 137 -37.68 4.78 -6.37
N ASN A 138 -38.85 4.17 -6.23
CA ASN A 138 -39.89 4.67 -5.34
C ASN A 138 -39.42 4.76 -3.88
N GLN A 139 -38.69 3.75 -3.39
CA GLN A 139 -38.15 3.74 -2.04
C GLN A 139 -37.10 4.83 -1.82
N LEU A 140 -36.19 5.02 -2.77
CA LEU A 140 -35.17 6.08 -2.69
C LEU A 140 -35.81 7.46 -2.67
N TRP A 141 -36.76 7.72 -3.58
CA TRP A 141 -37.42 9.03 -3.70
C TRP A 141 -38.43 9.33 -2.59
N ALA A 142 -39.12 8.32 -2.04
CA ALA A 142 -40.04 8.51 -0.92
C ALA A 142 -39.36 9.04 0.36
N THR A 143 -38.03 8.93 0.45
CA THR A 143 -37.25 9.46 1.60
C THR A 143 -36.73 10.88 1.38
N GLN A 144 -36.94 11.49 0.19
CA GLN A 144 -36.38 12.80 -0.18
C GLN A 144 -37.32 13.98 0.11
N GLY A 145 -38.28 13.80 1.02
CA GLY A 145 -39.26 14.83 1.39
C GLY A 145 -40.21 15.18 0.25
N ASP A 146 -40.47 16.48 0.04
CA ASP A 146 -41.37 17.00 -1.00
C ASP A 146 -40.72 17.08 -2.40
N THR A 147 -39.53 16.49 -2.57
CA THR A 147 -38.81 16.56 -3.84
C THR A 147 -39.52 15.72 -4.90
N ILE A 148 -39.80 16.35 -6.06
CA ILE A 148 -40.48 15.70 -7.18
C ILE A 148 -39.55 14.69 -7.83
N TYR A 149 -40.11 13.53 -8.23
CA TYR A 149 -39.41 12.53 -9.02
C TYR A 149 -38.75 13.15 -10.26
N ARG A 150 -37.45 12.91 -10.43
CA ARG A 150 -36.66 13.37 -11.58
C ARG A 150 -35.98 12.20 -12.28
N PRO A 151 -35.59 12.34 -13.55
CA PRO A 151 -34.74 11.37 -14.22
C PRO A 151 -33.42 11.22 -13.45
N SER A 152 -33.00 9.99 -13.16
CA SER A 152 -31.75 9.73 -12.45
C SER A 152 -31.02 8.55 -13.07
N VAL A 153 -29.69 8.56 -12.98
CA VAL A 153 -28.84 7.41 -13.33
C VAL A 153 -28.21 6.85 -12.07
N LEU A 154 -28.25 5.52 -11.93
CA LEU A 154 -27.53 4.81 -10.90
C LEU A 154 -26.22 4.28 -11.46
N PHE A 155 -25.13 4.54 -10.74
CA PHE A 155 -23.88 3.87 -10.99
C PHE A 155 -23.19 3.48 -9.69
N GLU A 156 -22.32 2.51 -9.82
CA GLU A 156 -21.36 2.11 -8.83
C GLU A 156 -20.01 2.74 -9.16
N VAL A 157 -19.33 3.26 -8.14
CA VAL A 157 -17.92 3.62 -8.15
C VAL A 157 -17.17 2.51 -7.42
N SER A 158 -16.44 1.70 -8.17
CA SER A 158 -15.67 0.57 -7.65
C SER A 158 -14.23 0.99 -7.33
N LEU A 159 -13.59 0.23 -6.43
CA LEU A 159 -12.19 0.39 -6.03
C LEU A 159 -11.89 1.73 -5.33
N ALA A 160 -12.87 2.30 -4.63
CA ALA A 160 -12.65 3.49 -3.83
C ALA A 160 -11.77 3.18 -2.61
N PRO A 161 -10.59 3.81 -2.45
CA PRO A 161 -9.64 3.46 -1.40
C PRO A 161 -10.11 3.93 -0.02
N VAL A 162 -9.89 3.07 0.98
CA VAL A 162 -9.94 3.37 2.41
C VAL A 162 -8.52 3.22 2.93
N ILE A 163 -7.84 4.37 2.94
CA ILE A 163 -6.44 4.47 3.36
C ILE A 163 -6.38 4.48 4.91
N PRO A 164 -5.64 3.56 5.53
CA PRO A 164 -5.48 3.51 6.97
C PRO A 164 -4.56 4.61 7.48
N GLN A 165 -4.80 5.08 8.71
CA GLN A 165 -3.96 6.09 9.36
C GLN A 165 -2.52 5.59 9.62
N HIS A 166 -2.38 4.30 9.87
CA HIS A 166 -1.09 3.63 10.08
C HIS A 166 -0.94 2.58 9.00
N ARG A 167 -0.11 2.86 8.01
CA ARG A 167 0.09 1.97 6.86
C ARG A 167 0.94 0.76 7.27
N HIS A 168 0.59 -0.40 6.72
CA HIS A 168 1.39 -1.59 6.82
C HIS A 168 2.70 -1.34 6.07
N VAL A 169 3.82 -1.59 6.73
CA VAL A 169 5.15 -1.52 6.12
C VAL A 169 5.45 -2.92 5.62
N GLU A 170 5.47 -3.08 4.30
CA GLU A 170 5.84 -4.36 3.69
C GLU A 170 7.26 -4.75 4.17
N PRO A 171 7.47 -5.99 4.63
CA PRO A 171 8.81 -6.43 5.02
C PRO A 171 9.77 -6.29 3.82
N PRO A 172 10.99 -5.77 4.03
CA PRO A 172 11.92 -5.58 2.93
C PRO A 172 12.23 -6.92 2.25
N ARG A 173 12.26 -6.93 0.92
CA ARG A 173 12.69 -8.10 0.14
C ARG A 173 14.17 -8.37 0.39
N VAL A 174 14.48 -9.44 1.12
CA VAL A 174 15.85 -9.77 1.56
C VAL A 174 16.72 -10.46 0.51
N GLY A 175 16.11 -10.96 -0.57
CA GLY A 175 16.84 -11.55 -1.68
C GLY A 175 15.93 -12.05 -2.80
N THR A 176 16.54 -12.42 -3.91
CA THR A 176 15.90 -13.10 -5.03
C THR A 176 16.75 -14.31 -5.40
N LEU A 177 16.14 -15.49 -5.47
CA LEU A 177 16.79 -16.70 -5.94
C LEU A 177 16.38 -16.92 -7.40
N GLY A 178 17.35 -17.10 -8.28
CA GLY A 178 17.14 -17.46 -9.69
C GLY A 178 17.81 -18.79 -10.00
N LEU A 179 17.16 -19.60 -10.83
CA LEU A 179 17.76 -20.80 -11.41
C LEU A 179 18.07 -20.50 -12.87
N GLU A 180 19.34 -20.63 -13.25
CA GLU A 180 19.74 -20.59 -14.67
C GLU A 180 20.03 -22.01 -15.16
N VAL A 181 19.48 -22.38 -16.32
CA VAL A 181 19.76 -23.65 -17.01
C VAL A 181 20.45 -23.32 -18.32
N GLY A 182 21.78 -23.45 -18.35
CA GLY A 182 22.62 -23.22 -19.53
C GLY A 182 23.19 -24.51 -20.12
N GLY A 183 23.45 -24.52 -21.44
CA GLY A 183 24.21 -25.60 -22.08
C GLY A 183 25.70 -25.51 -21.71
N MET A 184 26.40 -26.66 -21.67
CA MET A 184 27.81 -26.77 -21.28
C MET A 184 28.76 -25.99 -22.22
N ALA A 185 28.84 -24.67 -22.07
CA ALA A 185 29.93 -23.83 -22.58
C ALA A 185 29.83 -22.43 -21.95
N GLY A 186 30.62 -22.18 -20.91
CA GLY A 186 30.82 -20.85 -20.33
C GLY A 186 30.39 -20.81 -18.87
N GLY A 187 31.35 -20.63 -17.97
CA GLY A 187 31.13 -20.51 -16.53
C GLY A 187 30.09 -19.43 -16.25
N GLY A 188 29.05 -19.80 -15.51
CA GLY A 188 28.03 -18.85 -15.07
C GLY A 188 28.69 -17.76 -14.26
N THR A 189 28.51 -16.51 -14.67
CA THR A 189 28.82 -15.36 -13.82
C THR A 189 27.77 -15.33 -12.71
N THR A 190 28.10 -15.89 -11.55
CA THR A 190 27.36 -15.68 -10.32
C THR A 190 27.41 -14.19 -9.99
N THR A 191 26.30 -13.50 -10.21
CA THR A 191 26.15 -12.13 -9.75
C THR A 191 25.76 -12.19 -8.27
N THR A 192 26.73 -11.91 -7.39
CA THR A 192 26.53 -11.57 -5.97
C THR A 192 25.87 -10.19 -5.82
N ALA A 193 24.83 -9.90 -6.62
CA ALA A 193 24.10 -8.64 -6.55
C ALA A 193 22.83 -8.84 -5.73
N GLY A 194 22.95 -8.81 -4.41
CA GLY A 194 21.80 -8.62 -3.52
C GLY A 194 21.12 -7.27 -3.81
N ALA A 195 19.85 -7.13 -3.42
CA ALA A 195 19.12 -5.88 -3.56
C ALA A 195 19.89 -4.71 -2.92
N THR A 196 19.95 -3.56 -3.60
CA THR A 196 20.62 -2.36 -3.08
C THR A 196 19.97 -1.96 -1.76
N VAL A 197 20.78 -1.93 -0.69
CA VAL A 197 20.32 -1.49 0.62
C VAL A 197 20.08 0.02 0.59
N THR A 198 18.82 0.41 0.77
CA THR A 198 18.45 1.81 0.99
C THR A 198 18.67 2.21 2.45
N ARG A 199 18.57 3.50 2.75
CA ARG A 199 18.65 3.99 4.13
C ARG A 199 17.59 3.31 5.00
N MET A 200 18.00 2.69 6.10
CA MET A 200 17.10 2.04 7.06
C MET A 200 17.13 2.79 8.39
N ARG A 201 15.97 3.19 8.91
CA ARG A 201 15.84 3.88 10.21
C ARG A 201 14.68 3.26 10.99
N PRO A 202 14.94 2.46 12.03
CA PRO A 202 13.90 1.98 12.93
C PRO A 202 13.08 3.12 13.55
N GLU A 203 11.77 2.92 13.71
CA GLU A 203 10.87 3.86 14.38
C GLU A 203 10.99 3.75 15.90
N THR A 204 12.12 4.18 16.47
CA THR A 204 12.44 3.94 17.88
C THR A 204 11.47 4.58 18.88
N GLY A 205 10.60 5.48 18.44
CA GLY A 205 9.52 6.04 19.27
C GLY A 205 8.36 5.09 19.52
N ARG A 206 8.25 3.98 18.77
CA ARG A 206 7.24 2.95 18.98
C ARG A 206 7.75 1.90 19.93
N GLU A 207 6.96 1.55 20.93
CA GLU A 207 7.31 0.50 21.89
C GLU A 207 7.72 -0.82 21.20
N ASP A 208 7.07 -1.14 20.09
CA ASP A 208 7.24 -2.38 19.33
C ASP A 208 8.25 -2.28 18.19
N TRP A 209 9.14 -1.27 18.19
CA TRP A 209 10.15 -1.07 17.14
C TRP A 209 11.07 -2.30 16.97
N ALA A 210 11.48 -2.57 15.73
CA ALA A 210 12.41 -3.65 15.40
C ALA A 210 13.77 -3.08 14.98
N PRO A 211 14.90 -3.69 15.37
CA PRO A 211 16.21 -3.29 14.85
C PRO A 211 16.27 -3.42 13.34
N ALA A 212 17.19 -2.69 12.71
CA ALA A 212 17.53 -2.89 11.30
C ALA A 212 18.97 -3.39 11.18
N ALA A 213 19.22 -4.31 10.26
CA ALA A 213 20.53 -4.91 10.06
C ALA A 213 20.90 -4.99 8.58
N SER A 214 22.20 -4.97 8.27
CA SER A 214 22.76 -5.23 6.94
C SER A 214 24.08 -5.98 7.06
N LEU A 215 24.37 -6.87 6.10
CA LEU A 215 25.71 -7.40 5.92
C LEU A 215 26.58 -6.34 5.23
N VAL A 216 27.88 -6.41 5.49
CA VAL A 216 28.91 -5.67 4.77
C VAL A 216 29.76 -6.68 4.01
N HIS A 217 29.80 -6.57 2.69
CA HIS A 217 30.64 -7.40 1.82
C HIS A 217 31.33 -6.53 0.79
N GLN A 218 32.65 -6.69 0.65
CA GLN A 218 33.47 -5.93 -0.31
C GLN A 218 33.24 -4.40 -0.28
N GLY A 219 33.00 -3.82 0.90
CA GLY A 219 32.75 -2.39 1.07
C GLY A 219 31.36 -1.91 0.63
N ALA A 220 30.41 -2.82 0.45
CA ALA A 220 29.02 -2.52 0.13
C ALA A 220 28.06 -3.12 1.17
N LEU A 221 26.89 -2.48 1.30
CA LEU A 221 25.78 -3.00 2.11
C LEU A 221 24.95 -3.97 1.29
N VAL A 222 24.72 -5.16 1.84
CA VAL A 222 23.97 -6.23 1.20
C VAL A 222 23.03 -6.91 2.20
N GLN A 223 21.88 -7.39 1.74
CA GLN A 223 20.94 -8.20 2.54
C GLN A 223 21.04 -9.69 2.26
N SER A 224 21.64 -10.05 1.12
CA SER A 224 21.86 -11.44 0.74
C SER A 224 23.22 -11.65 0.09
N LEU A 225 23.81 -12.81 0.38
CA LEU A 225 25.06 -13.30 -0.20
C LEU A 225 24.90 -14.75 -0.63
N THR A 226 25.69 -15.17 -1.61
CA THR A 226 25.67 -16.54 -2.11
C THR A 226 27.10 -16.99 -2.42
N PHE A 227 27.50 -18.14 -1.88
CA PHE A 227 28.86 -18.66 -2.00
C PHE A 227 28.85 -20.13 -2.43
N ALA A 228 29.83 -20.50 -3.26
CA ALA A 228 30.12 -21.90 -3.55
C ALA A 228 30.85 -22.53 -2.35
N VAL A 229 30.40 -23.71 -1.92
CA VAL A 229 31.07 -24.50 -0.87
C VAL A 229 32.48 -24.87 -1.33
N GLY A 230 33.48 -24.59 -0.48
CA GLY A 230 34.89 -24.83 -0.80
C GLY A 230 35.57 -23.76 -1.66
N SER A 231 34.87 -22.67 -2.01
CA SER A 231 35.47 -21.53 -2.70
C SER A 231 36.42 -20.74 -1.79
N ASP A 232 37.45 -20.13 -2.38
CA ASP A 232 38.37 -19.23 -1.67
C ASP A 232 37.63 -18.01 -1.09
N GLU A 233 36.56 -17.55 -1.75
CA GLU A 233 35.74 -16.45 -1.26
C GLU A 233 35.05 -16.82 0.06
N LEU A 234 34.46 -18.02 0.15
CA LEU A 234 33.85 -18.51 1.39
C LEU A 234 34.89 -18.71 2.50
N ALA A 235 36.05 -19.31 2.17
CA ALA A 235 37.12 -19.56 3.13
C ALA A 235 37.71 -18.27 3.75
N GLY A 236 37.72 -17.17 2.99
CA GLY A 236 38.14 -15.86 3.45
C GLY A 236 37.01 -15.00 4.04
N PHE A 237 35.76 -15.45 3.97
CA PHE A 237 34.61 -14.64 4.33
C PHE A 237 34.34 -14.70 5.84
N THR A 238 34.36 -13.52 6.47
CA THR A 238 33.93 -13.34 7.86
C THR A 238 32.77 -12.35 7.87
N PRO A 239 31.54 -12.77 8.24
CA PRO A 239 30.38 -11.88 8.26
C PRO A 239 30.61 -10.64 9.13
N GLN A 240 30.52 -9.48 8.49
CA GLN A 240 30.42 -8.19 9.17
C GLN A 240 29.00 -7.68 9.05
N VAL A 241 28.45 -7.25 10.17
CA VAL A 241 27.05 -6.84 10.28
C VAL A 241 26.99 -5.45 10.87
N TRP A 242 26.26 -4.55 10.20
CA TRP A 242 25.88 -3.27 10.77
C TRP A 242 24.46 -3.37 11.29
N VAL A 243 24.25 -3.09 12.57
CA VAL A 243 22.94 -3.18 13.24
C VAL A 243 22.65 -1.86 13.91
N VAL A 244 21.42 -1.36 13.75
CA VAL A 244 21.00 -0.05 14.25
C VAL A 244 19.62 -0.09 14.90
N GLY A 245 19.35 0.91 15.73
CA GLY A 245 18.12 1.06 16.49
C GLY A 245 18.30 2.12 17.57
N GLU A 246 17.61 2.04 18.69
CA GLU A 246 17.79 3.03 19.76
C GLU A 246 19.17 2.88 20.42
N PRO A 247 20.06 3.91 20.38
CA PRO A 247 21.38 3.80 20.97
C PRO A 247 21.34 3.46 22.46
N GLY A 248 22.21 2.55 22.89
CA GLY A 248 22.25 1.99 24.25
C GLY A 248 21.37 0.75 24.44
N THR A 249 20.55 0.37 23.45
CA THR A 249 19.77 -0.86 23.50
C THR A 249 20.64 -2.09 23.21
N GLU A 250 20.49 -3.14 24.00
CA GLU A 250 21.11 -4.44 23.76
C GLU A 250 20.25 -5.30 22.83
N VAL A 251 20.89 -5.91 21.84
CA VAL A 251 20.29 -6.88 20.93
C VAL A 251 21.16 -8.12 20.84
N THR A 252 20.58 -9.25 20.48
CA THR A 252 21.31 -10.49 20.23
C THR A 252 21.23 -10.85 18.76
N LEU A 253 22.38 -10.97 18.09
CA LEU A 253 22.46 -11.51 16.74
C LEU A 253 22.33 -13.02 16.80
N ARG A 254 21.36 -13.59 16.06
CA ARG A 254 21.04 -15.01 16.05
C ARG A 254 20.97 -15.56 14.64
N TRP A 255 21.43 -16.80 14.50
CA TRP A 255 21.30 -17.55 13.26
C TRP A 255 20.13 -18.53 13.33
N GLU A 256 19.39 -18.63 12.25
CA GLU A 256 18.60 -19.80 11.88
C GLU A 256 19.29 -20.46 10.68
N VAL A 257 19.32 -21.79 10.67
CA VAL A 257 19.95 -22.59 9.62
C VAL A 257 18.90 -23.49 8.99
N TRP A 258 18.95 -23.62 7.67
CA TRP A 258 18.10 -24.55 6.94
C TRP A 258 18.89 -25.81 6.58
N ASP A 259 18.33 -26.97 6.91
CA ASP A 259 18.72 -28.26 6.35
C ASP A 259 17.52 -28.98 5.70
N ASP A 260 17.83 -29.95 4.83
CA ASP A 260 16.86 -30.67 4.01
C ASP A 260 15.97 -31.66 4.78
N GLN A 261 16.40 -32.10 5.97
CA GLN A 261 15.68 -33.01 6.85
C GLN A 261 14.79 -32.29 7.88
N GLN A 262 15.26 -31.17 8.43
CA GLN A 262 14.62 -30.50 9.57
C GLN A 262 14.04 -29.11 9.25
N GLY A 263 14.29 -28.59 8.05
CA GLY A 263 13.90 -27.23 7.67
C GLY A 263 14.68 -26.18 8.45
N TRP A 264 14.05 -25.02 8.68
CA TRP A 264 14.64 -23.92 9.47
C TRP A 264 14.71 -24.26 10.95
N GLN A 265 15.92 -24.24 11.51
CA GLN A 265 16.21 -24.52 12.91
C GLN A 265 17.05 -23.38 13.52
N PRO A 266 16.78 -22.95 14.77
CA PRO A 266 17.65 -22.02 15.47
C PRO A 266 19.04 -22.62 15.68
N HIS A 267 20.09 -21.88 15.33
CA HIS A 267 21.44 -22.23 15.73
C HIS A 267 21.67 -21.87 17.20
N PRO A 268 22.32 -22.74 17.99
CA PRO A 268 22.61 -22.44 19.40
C PRO A 268 23.54 -21.22 19.54
N GLY A 269 23.26 -20.40 20.56
CA GLY A 269 24.05 -19.22 20.88
C GLY A 269 23.58 -17.93 20.21
N GLY A 270 24.38 -16.88 20.35
CA GLY A 270 24.15 -15.57 19.76
C GLY A 270 25.25 -14.60 20.15
N THR A 271 25.40 -13.53 19.37
CA THR A 271 26.36 -12.46 19.64
C THR A 271 25.61 -11.27 20.23
N GLU A 272 25.91 -10.92 21.48
CA GLU A 272 25.37 -9.73 22.12
C GLU A 272 26.01 -8.47 21.55
N VAL A 273 25.17 -7.49 21.24
CA VAL A 273 25.55 -6.23 20.61
C VAL A 273 24.80 -5.09 21.29
N THR A 274 25.54 -4.07 21.71
CA THR A 274 24.94 -2.79 22.13
C THR A 274 24.89 -1.85 20.95
N LEU A 275 23.69 -1.35 20.63
CA LEU A 275 23.48 -0.44 19.51
C LEU A 275 24.07 0.93 19.81
N THR A 276 24.85 1.48 18.88
CA THR A 276 25.48 2.80 18.98
C THR A 276 24.83 3.83 18.06
N GLU A 277 24.12 3.37 17.03
CA GLU A 277 23.64 4.18 15.92
C GLU A 277 22.14 3.99 15.68
N ALA A 278 21.48 5.07 15.25
CA ALA A 278 20.03 5.12 15.06
C ALA A 278 19.54 4.76 13.64
N ALA A 279 20.44 4.69 12.67
CA ALA A 279 20.08 4.44 11.28
C ALA A 279 21.27 3.91 10.47
N ILE A 280 20.98 3.07 9.47
CA ILE A 280 21.93 2.63 8.45
C ILE A 280 21.85 3.60 7.27
N HIS A 281 23.02 4.08 6.87
CA HIS A 281 23.21 5.00 5.76
C HIS A 281 24.26 4.43 4.81
N PRO A 282 23.96 4.15 3.52
CA PRO A 282 24.94 3.60 2.59
C PRO A 282 26.24 4.43 2.49
N GLU A 283 26.11 5.75 2.52
CA GLU A 283 27.23 6.72 2.49
C GLU A 283 28.09 6.68 3.78
N GLY A 284 27.55 6.16 4.89
CA GLY A 284 28.16 6.21 6.23
C GLY A 284 28.96 4.98 6.61
N LEU A 285 29.17 4.03 5.68
CA LEU A 285 29.81 2.74 5.99
C LEU A 285 31.23 2.89 6.58
N ALA A 286 31.96 3.94 6.20
CA ALA A 286 33.33 4.17 6.69
C ALA A 286 33.39 4.42 8.20
N ASP A 287 32.33 4.97 8.78
CA ASP A 287 32.22 5.30 10.21
C ASP A 287 31.31 4.33 10.98
N ALA A 288 30.85 3.26 10.32
CA ALA A 288 29.88 2.32 10.88
C ALA A 288 30.48 1.43 11.98
N SER A 289 29.67 1.18 13.02
CA SER A 289 29.98 0.21 14.07
C SER A 289 29.68 -1.21 13.58
N LEU A 290 30.70 -1.89 13.07
CA LEU A 290 30.55 -3.24 12.51
C LEU A 290 30.78 -4.32 13.56
N HIS A 291 29.88 -5.30 13.56
CA HIS A 291 29.94 -6.47 14.43
C HIS A 291 30.32 -7.70 13.62
N THR A 292 31.34 -8.40 14.09
CA THR A 292 31.77 -9.67 13.48
C THR A 292 30.97 -10.82 14.07
N VAL A 293 30.42 -11.67 13.20
CA VAL A 293 29.65 -12.86 13.60
C VAL A 293 30.23 -14.09 12.93
N ALA A 294 30.48 -15.15 13.70
CA ALA A 294 30.93 -16.41 13.14
C ALA A 294 29.83 -17.06 12.30
N LEU A 295 30.20 -17.63 11.15
CA LEU A 295 29.32 -18.47 10.36
C LEU A 295 28.98 -19.75 11.14
N PRO A 296 27.71 -20.21 11.12
CA PRO A 296 27.33 -21.52 11.67
C PRO A 296 28.09 -22.70 11.05
N PHE A 297 28.30 -22.66 9.74
CA PHE A 297 29.06 -23.63 8.96
C PHE A 297 29.46 -23.04 7.60
N ASP A 298 30.48 -23.61 6.98
CA ASP A 298 31.03 -23.24 5.66
C ASP A 298 31.42 -24.47 4.80
N ASP A 299 31.18 -25.68 5.30
CA ASP A 299 31.67 -26.95 4.74
C ASP A 299 30.61 -27.73 3.94
N ARG A 300 29.38 -27.24 3.90
CA ARG A 300 28.23 -27.90 3.27
C ARG A 300 27.24 -26.89 2.68
N SER A 301 26.42 -27.36 1.74
CA SER A 301 25.33 -26.55 1.19
C SER A 301 24.21 -26.36 2.19
N GLY A 302 23.56 -25.20 2.14
CA GLY A 302 22.45 -24.85 3.01
C GLY A 302 22.12 -23.37 2.94
N GLN A 303 21.17 -22.94 3.74
CA GLN A 303 20.84 -21.52 3.90
C GLN A 303 21.01 -21.10 5.35
N LEU A 304 21.53 -19.89 5.54
CA LEU A 304 21.81 -19.27 6.83
C LEU A 304 21.05 -17.96 6.88
N LEU A 305 20.25 -17.77 7.92
CA LEU A 305 19.43 -16.58 8.12
C LEU A 305 19.85 -15.91 9.42
N LEU A 306 20.41 -14.71 9.33
CA LEU A 306 20.83 -13.90 10.48
C LEU A 306 19.81 -12.80 10.75
N TYR A 307 19.50 -12.57 12.01
CA TYR A 307 18.69 -11.44 12.45
C TYR A 307 19.14 -10.94 13.82
N ALA A 308 18.87 -9.66 14.11
CA ALA A 308 19.01 -9.09 15.43
C ALA A 308 17.69 -9.28 16.21
N GLU A 309 17.79 -9.77 17.44
CA GLU A 309 16.66 -9.96 18.34
C GLU A 309 16.72 -8.93 19.47
N ARG A 310 15.63 -8.18 19.65
CA ARG A 310 15.43 -7.24 20.75
C ARG A 310 14.33 -7.75 21.66
N SER A 311 14.64 -7.88 22.94
CA SER A 311 13.69 -8.20 24.00
C SER A 311 13.21 -6.92 24.67
N TYR A 312 11.91 -6.75 24.86
CA TYR A 312 11.35 -5.57 25.55
C TYR A 312 10.11 -5.93 26.38
N PRO A 313 9.92 -5.30 27.55
CA PRO A 313 8.70 -5.47 28.34
C PRO A 313 7.57 -4.64 27.74
N ARG A 314 6.41 -5.26 27.50
CA ARG A 314 5.25 -4.54 26.97
C ARG A 314 4.65 -3.60 28.01
N ALA A 315 4.43 -2.33 27.68
CA ALA A 315 3.99 -1.31 28.64
C ALA A 315 2.60 -1.61 29.25
N THR A 316 1.73 -2.28 28.51
CA THR A 316 0.35 -2.56 28.96
C THR A 316 0.26 -3.64 30.05
N ASP A 317 1.12 -4.66 30.01
CA ASP A 317 0.99 -5.85 30.88
C ASP A 317 2.33 -6.42 31.38
N GLY A 318 3.45 -5.77 31.08
CA GLY A 318 4.79 -6.15 31.52
C GLY A 318 5.33 -7.43 30.87
N ARG A 319 4.61 -8.05 29.91
CA ARG A 319 5.09 -9.27 29.25
C ARG A 319 6.29 -8.97 28.37
N THR A 320 7.34 -9.75 28.50
CA THR A 320 8.50 -9.68 27.61
C THR A 320 8.13 -10.18 26.23
N LEU A 321 8.27 -9.32 25.22
CA LEU A 321 8.06 -9.61 23.82
C LEU A 321 9.39 -9.54 23.07
N LEU A 322 9.47 -10.31 21.98
CA LEU A 322 10.63 -10.33 21.09
C LEU A 322 10.28 -9.61 19.78
N ARG A 323 11.23 -8.80 19.29
CA ARG A 323 11.21 -8.20 17.96
C ARG A 323 12.46 -8.61 17.21
N ARG A 324 12.29 -9.12 16.01
CA ARG A 324 13.37 -9.50 15.10
C ARG A 324 13.56 -8.39 14.08
N SER A 325 14.80 -8.13 13.67
CA SER A 325 15.10 -7.26 12.54
C SER A 325 14.65 -7.86 11.21
N ASN A 326 14.84 -7.11 10.12
CA ASN A 326 14.89 -7.71 8.80
C ASN A 326 15.92 -8.87 8.76
N PRO A 327 15.60 -10.00 8.10
CA PRO A 327 16.54 -11.10 7.98
C PRO A 327 17.66 -10.78 6.97
N LEU A 328 18.82 -11.40 7.18
CA LEU A 328 19.97 -11.36 6.28
C LEU A 328 20.25 -12.79 5.84
N LEU A 329 20.29 -13.04 4.53
CA LEU A 329 20.35 -14.39 3.96
C LEU A 329 21.73 -14.69 3.39
N ILE A 330 22.32 -15.82 3.77
CA ILE A 330 23.52 -16.35 3.12
C ILE A 330 23.18 -17.74 2.59
N THR A 331 23.38 -17.94 1.29
CA THR A 331 23.16 -19.23 0.63
C THR A 331 24.48 -19.88 0.29
N LEU A 332 24.68 -21.12 0.74
CA LEU A 332 25.83 -21.96 0.38
C LEU A 332 25.36 -23.02 -0.61
N TYR A 333 25.92 -23.03 -1.82
CA TYR A 333 25.54 -23.97 -2.87
C TYR A 333 26.72 -24.89 -3.25
N GLN A 334 26.39 -26.10 -3.70
CA GLN A 334 27.38 -26.97 -4.34
C GLN A 334 27.53 -26.56 -5.80
N GLU A 335 28.76 -26.36 -6.26
CA GLU A 335 29.01 -26.29 -7.70
C GLU A 335 28.73 -27.66 -8.33
N GLY A 336 27.93 -27.65 -9.40
CA GLY A 336 27.70 -28.85 -10.21
C GLY A 336 29.01 -29.29 -10.86
N ALA A 337 29.36 -30.56 -10.69
CA ALA A 337 30.49 -31.19 -11.38
C ALA A 337 30.28 -31.28 -12.90
#